data_AF-A0A7C5TIY8-F1
#
_entry.id   AF-A0A7C5TIY8-F1
#
_cell.length_a   1.000
_cell.length_b   1.000
_cell.length_c   1.000
_cell.angle_alpha   90.00
_cell.angle_beta   90.00
_cell.angle_gamma   90.00
#
_symmetry.space_group_name_H-M   'P 1'
#
loop_
_entity.id
_entity.type
_entity.pdbx_description
1 polymer ?
#
loop_
_entity_poly.entity_id
_entity_poly.type
_entity_poly.pdbx_seq_one_letter_code
_entity_poly.pdbx_strand_id
1 'polypeptide(L)'
;MRELDRVAGRSGVRLPLVIDEAQRLSGPLGLEFWNAIAHAYDFLDNLVLIITGSEMGVLEKVLGDPESPMYGRAFVEVSTRKLTWAESREFLSRGFSELGIKVPEDELTQAVNLLDGVVGWLTYYGYERAVGGRDVKSIVNEAIKLARQELENFLSTRVSTRYRAILKMLAAGIKEWGDIKRGLKQREGRTISDRVIHEALTALKQHSIIDENLNLTDPILRMAAETL
;
A
#
# COMPACT_ATOMS: atom_id res chain seq x y z
N MET A 1 -12.48 21.78 -13.67
CA MET A 1 -11.72 21.11 -14.75
C MET A 1 -11.81 21.84 -16.09
N ARG A 2 -13.00 22.17 -16.62
CA ARG A 2 -13.14 22.88 -17.92
C ARG A 2 -12.34 24.19 -18.02
N GLU A 3 -12.33 25.01 -16.97
CA GLU A 3 -11.55 26.25 -16.98
C GLU A 3 -10.04 25.99 -16.98
N LEU A 4 -9.59 24.96 -16.27
CA LEU A 4 -8.18 24.52 -16.26
C LEU A 4 -7.75 24.05 -17.65
N ASP A 5 -8.58 23.23 -18.29
CA ASP A 5 -8.38 22.78 -19.67
C ASP A 5 -8.28 23.96 -20.65
N ARG A 6 -9.21 24.92 -20.58
CA ARG A 6 -9.22 26.11 -21.42
C ARG A 6 -7.94 26.94 -21.28
N VAL A 7 -7.49 27.15 -20.04
CA VAL A 7 -6.26 27.90 -19.75
C VAL A 7 -5.04 27.14 -20.29
N ALA A 8 -4.96 25.83 -20.05
CA ALA A 8 -3.88 24.99 -20.56
C ALA A 8 -3.80 25.03 -22.09
N GLY A 9 -4.93 24.90 -22.78
CA GLY A 9 -5.02 25.00 -24.23
C GLY A 9 -4.58 26.36 -24.78
N ARG A 10 -4.99 27.48 -24.14
CA ARG A 10 -4.53 28.83 -24.52
C ARG A 10 -3.04 29.03 -24.34
N SER A 11 -2.47 28.39 -23.33
CA SER A 11 -1.03 28.42 -23.05
C SER A 11 -0.23 27.43 -23.89
N GLY A 12 -0.88 26.59 -24.70
CA GLY A 12 -0.21 25.58 -25.52
C GLY A 12 0.46 24.47 -24.71
N VAL A 13 -0.01 24.22 -23.49
CA VAL A 13 0.53 23.21 -22.57
C VAL A 13 -0.49 22.13 -22.27
N ARG A 14 0.00 20.94 -21.92
CA ARG A 14 -0.81 19.91 -21.25
C ARG A 14 -0.65 20.06 -19.75
N LEU A 15 -1.76 20.07 -19.02
CA LEU A 15 -1.81 20.27 -17.58
C LEU A 15 -2.02 18.94 -16.86
N PRO A 16 -1.05 18.46 -16.07
CA PRO A 16 -1.25 17.32 -15.19
C PRO A 16 -2.25 17.64 -14.08
N LEU A 17 -3.24 16.78 -13.90
CA LEU A 17 -4.13 16.77 -12.74
C LEU A 17 -3.88 15.47 -11.98
N VAL A 18 -3.19 15.59 -10.85
CA VAL A 18 -2.84 14.47 -9.97
C VAL A 18 -3.91 14.30 -8.90
N ILE A 19 -4.55 13.15 -8.87
CA ILE A 19 -5.43 12.73 -7.77
C ILE A 19 -4.72 11.64 -6.98
N ASP A 20 -4.35 11.98 -5.75
CA ASP A 20 -3.66 11.07 -4.85
C ASP A 20 -4.67 10.22 -4.05
N GLU A 21 -4.42 8.92 -3.93
CA GLU A 21 -5.24 7.96 -3.17
C GLU A 21 -6.73 7.95 -3.59
N ALA A 22 -6.99 7.98 -4.90
CA ALA A 22 -8.34 8.12 -5.45
C ALA A 22 -9.28 6.98 -5.02
N GLN A 23 -8.75 5.81 -4.66
CA GLN A 23 -9.51 4.67 -4.19
C GLN A 23 -10.17 4.89 -2.81
N ARG A 24 -9.77 5.93 -2.07
CA ARG A 24 -10.48 6.35 -0.84
C ARG A 24 -11.85 6.97 -1.14
N LEU A 25 -12.06 7.48 -2.36
CA LEU A 25 -13.34 8.03 -2.79
C LEU A 25 -14.30 6.90 -3.15
N SER A 26 -15.22 6.60 -2.24
CA SER A 26 -16.19 5.51 -2.37
C SER A 26 -17.63 5.99 -2.13
N GLY A 27 -18.60 5.12 -2.42
CA GLY A 27 -20.02 5.43 -2.28
C GLY A 27 -20.50 6.50 -3.28
N PRO A 28 -21.57 7.24 -2.96
CA PRO A 28 -22.18 8.21 -3.88
C PRO A 28 -21.20 9.32 -4.33
N LEU A 29 -20.39 9.83 -3.40
CA LEU A 29 -19.40 10.86 -3.73
C LEU A 29 -18.28 10.32 -4.63
N GLY A 30 -17.88 9.06 -4.42
CA GLY A 30 -16.95 8.37 -5.31
C GLY A 30 -17.50 8.23 -6.72
N LEU A 31 -18.77 7.83 -6.88
CA LEU A 31 -19.40 7.71 -8.19
C LEU A 31 -19.42 9.05 -8.95
N GLU A 32 -19.80 10.15 -8.28
CA GLU A 32 -19.77 11.49 -8.87
C GLU A 32 -18.36 11.91 -9.27
N PHE A 33 -17.35 11.57 -8.45
CA PHE A 33 -15.95 11.79 -8.79
C PHE A 33 -15.55 11.04 -10.06
N TRP A 34 -15.83 9.74 -10.14
CA TRP A 34 -15.47 8.92 -11.31
C TRP A 34 -16.22 9.36 -12.58
N ASN A 35 -17.46 9.82 -12.45
CA ASN A 35 -18.19 10.47 -13.55
C ASN A 35 -17.48 11.73 -14.05
N ALA A 36 -16.99 12.56 -13.12
CA ALA A 36 -16.26 13.77 -13.48
C ALA A 36 -14.91 13.46 -14.16
N ILE A 37 -14.20 12.41 -13.70
CA ILE A 37 -12.96 11.91 -14.31
C ILE A 37 -13.23 11.36 -15.71
N ALA A 38 -14.28 10.56 -15.89
CA ALA A 38 -14.68 10.02 -17.20
C ALA A 38 -15.02 11.15 -18.19
N HIS A 39 -15.80 12.15 -17.75
CA HIS A 39 -16.06 13.33 -18.57
C HIS A 39 -14.76 14.09 -18.89
N ALA A 40 -13.84 14.24 -17.93
CA ALA A 40 -12.57 14.91 -18.19
C ALA A 40 -11.75 14.16 -19.24
N TYR A 41 -11.68 12.83 -19.13
CA TYR A 41 -11.00 11.96 -20.08
C TYR A 41 -11.56 12.10 -21.51
N ASP A 42 -12.89 12.13 -21.65
CA ASP A 42 -13.54 12.13 -22.97
C ASP A 42 -13.52 13.49 -23.68
N PHE A 43 -13.50 14.59 -22.93
CA PHE A 43 -13.80 15.92 -23.47
C PHE A 43 -12.75 17.00 -23.20
N LEU A 44 -11.73 16.76 -22.37
CA LEU A 44 -10.75 17.78 -21.97
C LEU A 44 -9.34 17.43 -22.47
N ASP A 45 -9.06 17.81 -23.71
CA ASP A 45 -7.85 17.43 -24.46
C ASP A 45 -6.52 17.94 -23.86
N ASN A 46 -6.58 18.97 -23.03
CA ASN A 46 -5.40 19.61 -22.46
C ASN A 46 -5.10 19.13 -21.04
N LEU A 47 -5.93 18.26 -20.46
CA LEU A 47 -5.67 17.65 -19.15
C LEU A 47 -4.98 16.30 -19.29
N VAL A 48 -3.99 16.05 -18.42
CA VAL A 48 -3.38 14.73 -18.24
C VAL A 48 -3.76 14.24 -16.85
N LEU A 49 -4.65 13.26 -16.80
CA LEU A 49 -5.13 12.70 -15.54
C LEU A 49 -4.10 11.71 -15.00
N ILE A 50 -3.65 11.91 -13.78
CA ILE A 50 -2.74 11.01 -13.06
C ILE A 50 -3.46 10.59 -11.78
N ILE A 51 -3.66 9.29 -11.61
CA ILE A 51 -4.34 8.72 -10.46
C ILE A 51 -3.36 7.80 -9.76
N THR A 52 -3.23 7.97 -8.45
CA THR A 52 -2.43 7.09 -7.60
C THR A 52 -3.36 6.28 -6.68
N GLY A 53 -2.85 5.16 -6.18
CA GLY A 53 -3.51 4.42 -5.12
C GLY A 53 -2.58 3.40 -4.48
N SER A 54 -2.56 3.36 -3.16
CA SER A 54 -1.86 2.32 -2.38
C SER A 54 -2.64 1.01 -2.28
N GLU A 55 -3.96 1.04 -2.48
CA GLU A 55 -4.83 -0.14 -2.46
C GLU A 55 -5.24 -0.55 -3.89
N MET A 56 -4.30 -1.17 -4.61
CA MET A 56 -4.47 -1.47 -6.04
C MET A 56 -5.72 -2.29 -6.34
N GLY A 57 -6.05 -3.29 -5.53
CA GLY A 57 -7.25 -4.10 -5.77
C GLY A 57 -8.58 -3.35 -5.53
N VAL A 58 -8.57 -2.24 -4.79
CA VAL A 58 -9.73 -1.34 -4.68
C VAL A 58 -9.84 -0.47 -5.93
N LEU A 59 -8.72 0.07 -6.40
CA LEU A 59 -8.67 0.89 -7.62
C LEU A 59 -9.04 0.07 -8.86
N GLU A 60 -8.49 -1.13 -9.02
CA GLU A 60 -8.79 -2.06 -10.12
C GLU A 60 -10.27 -2.41 -10.19
N LYS A 61 -10.93 -2.60 -9.03
CA LYS A 61 -12.38 -2.82 -9.00
C LYS A 61 -13.15 -1.65 -9.59
N VAL A 62 -12.72 -0.42 -9.33
CA VAL A 62 -13.38 0.75 -9.90
C VAL A 62 -13.09 0.87 -11.39
N LEU A 63 -11.88 0.60 -11.84
CA LEU A 63 -11.51 0.75 -13.25
C LEU A 63 -12.03 -0.40 -14.14
N GLY A 64 -12.18 -1.60 -13.57
CA GLY A 64 -12.56 -2.82 -14.27
C GLY A 64 -14.03 -3.24 -14.15
N ASP A 65 -14.84 -2.54 -13.34
CA ASP A 65 -16.27 -2.82 -13.22
C ASP A 65 -17.03 -2.31 -14.47
N PRO A 66 -17.78 -3.16 -15.20
CA PRO A 66 -18.60 -2.76 -16.34
C PRO A 66 -19.61 -1.63 -16.06
N GLU A 67 -20.05 -1.48 -14.81
CA GLU A 67 -20.97 -0.41 -14.39
C GLU A 67 -20.24 0.89 -14.03
N SER A 68 -18.90 0.87 -14.00
CA SER A 68 -18.09 2.04 -13.69
C SER A 68 -18.04 3.02 -14.87
N PRO A 69 -18.10 4.34 -14.60
CA PRO A 69 -17.88 5.37 -15.61
C PRO A 69 -16.52 5.26 -16.31
N MET A 70 -15.52 4.62 -15.68
CA MET A 70 -14.18 4.47 -16.23
C MET A 70 -14.01 3.21 -17.11
N TYR A 71 -15.00 2.33 -17.15
CA TYR A 71 -14.90 1.06 -17.88
C TYR A 71 -14.59 1.28 -19.37
N GLY A 72 -13.66 0.48 -19.90
CA GLY A 72 -13.25 0.52 -21.30
C GLY A 72 -12.37 1.71 -21.71
N ARG A 73 -12.05 2.64 -20.80
CA ARG A 73 -11.09 3.73 -21.07
C ARG A 73 -9.67 3.26 -20.85
N ALA A 74 -8.84 3.43 -21.87
CA ALA A 74 -7.45 3.03 -21.81
C ALA A 74 -6.65 3.96 -20.87
N PHE A 75 -5.72 3.38 -20.13
CA PHE A 75 -4.78 4.13 -19.31
C PHE A 75 -3.40 3.46 -19.38
N VAL A 76 -2.36 4.22 -19.03
CA VAL A 76 -1.02 3.68 -18.87
C VAL A 76 -0.82 3.42 -17.39
N GLU A 77 -0.59 2.16 -17.03
CA GLU A 77 -0.24 1.78 -15.67
C GLU A 77 1.26 2.00 -15.43
N VAL A 78 1.58 2.72 -14.36
CA VAL A 78 2.95 2.87 -13.87
C VAL A 78 3.03 2.22 -12.50
N SER A 79 3.41 0.94 -12.49
CA SER A 79 3.58 0.19 -11.24
C SER A 79 4.89 0.57 -10.56
N THR A 80 4.83 0.89 -9.28
CA THR A 80 6.02 1.05 -8.44
C THR A 80 6.35 -0.28 -7.78
N ARG A 81 7.63 -0.58 -7.63
CA ARG A 81 8.11 -1.80 -6.97
C ARG A 81 9.00 -1.46 -5.79
N LYS A 82 9.17 -2.45 -4.90
CA LYS A 82 10.27 -2.43 -3.94
C LYS A 82 11.61 -2.30 -4.67
N LEU A 83 12.54 -1.59 -4.04
CA LEU A 83 13.93 -1.61 -4.44
C LEU A 83 14.49 -3.01 -4.23
N THR A 84 15.39 -3.44 -5.11
CA THR A 84 16.21 -4.62 -4.86
C THR A 84 17.14 -4.35 -3.68
N TRP A 85 17.75 -5.38 -3.13
CA TRP A 85 18.74 -5.24 -2.07
C TRP A 85 19.86 -4.24 -2.46
N ALA A 86 20.39 -4.35 -3.68
CA ALA A 86 21.44 -3.47 -4.18
C ALA A 86 20.98 -2.01 -4.34
N GLU A 87 19.80 -1.80 -4.92
CA GLU A 87 19.21 -0.47 -5.06
C GLU A 87 18.89 0.16 -3.70
N SER A 88 18.45 -0.63 -2.72
CA SER A 88 18.18 -0.16 -1.35
C SER A 88 19.45 0.32 -0.66
N ARG A 89 20.54 -0.46 -0.82
CA ARG A 89 21.86 -0.09 -0.31
C ARG A 89 22.37 1.18 -0.98
N GLU A 90 22.27 1.28 -2.30
CA GLU A 90 22.68 2.47 -3.04
C GLU A 90 21.85 3.69 -2.63
N PHE A 91 20.52 3.53 -2.51
CA PHE A 91 19.60 4.59 -2.10
C PHE A 91 20.01 5.19 -0.75
N LEU A 92 20.25 4.36 0.26
CA LEU A 92 20.71 4.81 1.57
C LEU A 92 22.11 5.42 1.51
N SER A 93 23.06 4.73 0.86
CA SER A 93 24.45 5.17 0.78
C SER A 93 24.58 6.55 0.12
N ARG A 94 23.80 6.80 -0.95
CA ARG A 94 23.75 8.10 -1.63
C ARG A 94 23.16 9.17 -0.73
N GLY A 95 22.02 8.89 -0.10
CA GLY A 95 21.38 9.84 0.83
C GLY A 95 22.30 10.26 1.98
N PHE A 96 23.03 9.32 2.59
CA PHE A 96 24.01 9.67 3.64
C PHE A 96 25.22 10.44 3.08
N SER A 97 25.68 10.10 1.88
CA SER A 97 26.81 10.79 1.24
C SER A 97 26.47 12.26 0.92
N GLU A 98 25.25 12.54 0.47
CA GLU A 98 24.74 13.90 0.24
C GLU A 98 24.75 14.75 1.52
N LEU A 99 24.60 14.12 2.68
CA LEU A 99 24.67 14.76 4.00
C LEU A 99 26.09 14.76 4.61
N GLY A 100 27.09 14.19 3.93
CA GLY A 100 28.44 14.02 4.46
C GLY A 100 28.52 13.07 5.67
N ILE A 101 27.52 12.21 5.87
CA ILE A 101 27.44 11.28 6.99
C ILE A 101 28.05 9.93 6.57
N LYS A 102 28.91 9.38 7.42
CA LYS A 102 29.42 8.01 7.26
C LYS A 102 28.67 7.07 8.17
N VAL A 103 27.97 6.11 7.58
CA VAL A 103 27.28 5.02 8.29
C VAL A 103 28.09 3.73 8.10
N PRO A 104 28.32 2.93 9.16
CA PRO A 104 28.97 1.64 9.04
C PRO A 104 28.24 0.70 8.05
N GLU A 105 29.01 -0.08 7.28
CA GLU A 105 28.46 -0.95 6.23
C GLU A 105 27.58 -2.09 6.80
N ASP A 106 27.93 -2.58 7.99
CA ASP A 106 27.14 -3.56 8.73
C ASP A 106 25.78 -2.98 9.16
N GLU A 107 25.76 -1.70 9.59
CA GLU A 107 24.52 -0.99 9.91
C GLU A 107 23.63 -0.80 8.66
N LEU A 108 24.23 -0.38 7.52
CA LEU A 108 23.51 -0.27 6.25
C LEU A 108 22.94 -1.61 5.79
N THR A 109 23.74 -2.67 5.84
CA THR A 109 23.31 -4.03 5.51
C THR A 109 22.16 -4.47 6.40
N GLN A 110 22.24 -4.19 7.70
CA GLN A 110 21.16 -4.49 8.64
C GLN A 110 19.87 -3.74 8.28
N ALA A 111 19.95 -2.45 7.96
CA ALA A 111 18.79 -1.66 7.58
C ALA A 111 18.14 -2.18 6.30
N VAL A 112 18.94 -2.46 5.26
CA VAL A 112 18.43 -3.02 3.99
C VAL A 112 17.73 -4.35 4.20
N ASN A 113 18.31 -5.26 4.99
CA ASN A 113 17.73 -6.57 5.26
C ASN A 113 16.39 -6.49 6.03
N LEU A 114 16.25 -5.52 6.93
CA LEU A 114 15.03 -5.36 7.73
C LEU A 114 13.92 -4.62 6.98
N LEU A 115 14.28 -3.69 6.09
CA LEU A 115 13.34 -2.79 5.41
C LEU A 115 12.96 -3.27 4.01
N ASP A 116 13.68 -4.27 3.48
CA ASP A 116 13.34 -5.06 2.27
C ASP A 116 12.87 -4.21 1.08
N GLY A 117 13.60 -3.13 0.79
CA GLY A 117 13.34 -2.32 -0.40
C GLY A 117 12.12 -1.43 -0.36
N VAL A 118 11.39 -1.35 0.76
CA VAL A 118 10.28 -0.41 0.89
C VAL A 118 10.82 1.00 1.06
N VAL A 119 10.68 1.81 0.00
CA VAL A 119 11.26 3.15 -0.10
C VAL A 119 10.85 4.05 1.08
N GLY A 120 9.59 3.96 1.51
CA GLY A 120 9.09 4.71 2.67
C GLY A 120 9.87 4.42 3.95
N TRP A 121 10.10 3.14 4.25
CA TRP A 121 10.88 2.75 5.44
C TRP A 121 12.38 3.05 5.31
N LEU A 122 12.96 2.85 4.12
CA LEU A 122 14.36 3.24 3.85
C LEU A 122 14.55 4.74 4.08
N THR A 123 13.61 5.55 3.60
CA THR A 123 13.62 7.01 3.77
C THR A 123 13.45 7.39 5.24
N TYR A 124 12.51 6.77 5.95
CA TYR A 124 12.30 6.98 7.38
C TYR A 124 13.57 6.66 8.18
N TYR A 125 14.20 5.51 7.90
CA TYR A 125 15.49 5.16 8.50
C TYR A 125 16.59 6.17 8.18
N GLY A 126 16.77 6.54 6.91
CA GLY A 126 17.78 7.52 6.50
C GLY A 126 17.64 8.84 7.25
N TYR A 127 16.41 9.36 7.34
CA TYR A 127 16.10 10.59 8.05
C TYR A 127 16.39 10.47 9.56
N GLU A 128 15.86 9.45 10.23
CA GLU A 128 16.00 9.27 11.67
C GLU A 128 17.43 8.99 12.10
N ARG A 129 18.17 8.26 11.27
CA ARG A 129 19.58 7.98 11.51
C ARG A 129 20.46 9.22 11.32
N ALA A 130 20.14 10.05 10.33
CA ALA A 130 20.89 11.26 10.00
C ALA A 130 20.64 12.40 11.00
N VAL A 131 19.38 12.64 11.37
CA VAL A 131 18.98 13.76 12.25
C VAL A 131 19.02 13.35 13.72
N GLY A 132 18.43 12.19 14.05
CA GLY A 132 18.26 11.75 15.43
C GLY A 132 19.41 10.89 15.98
N GLY A 133 20.32 10.42 15.12
CA GLY A 133 21.42 9.52 15.51
C GLY A 133 20.93 8.19 16.08
N ARG A 134 19.66 7.83 15.85
CA ARG A 134 19.03 6.62 16.40
C ARG A 134 19.57 5.37 15.70
N ASP A 135 19.71 4.28 16.44
CA ASP A 135 20.12 3.01 15.87
C ASP A 135 18.99 2.34 15.06
N VAL A 136 19.37 1.45 14.15
CA VAL A 136 18.44 0.72 13.27
C VAL A 136 17.32 0.03 14.06
N LYS A 137 17.62 -0.60 15.20
CA LYS A 137 16.62 -1.37 15.94
C LYS A 137 15.58 -0.45 16.57
N SER A 138 16.00 0.68 17.15
CA SER A 138 15.09 1.69 17.69
C SER A 138 14.13 2.21 16.63
N ILE A 139 14.66 2.52 15.43
CA ILE A 139 13.86 3.04 14.31
C ILE A 139 12.87 1.97 13.82
N VAL A 140 13.32 0.74 13.62
CA VAL A 140 12.46 -0.37 13.18
C VAL A 140 11.35 -0.65 14.20
N ASN A 141 11.64 -0.60 15.50
CA ASN A 141 10.62 -0.75 16.54
C ASN A 141 9.55 0.34 16.47
N GLU A 142 9.91 1.58 16.14
CA GLU A 142 8.94 2.66 15.95
C GLU A 142 8.12 2.47 14.67
N ALA A 143 8.76 2.05 13.57
CA ALA A 143 8.09 1.70 12.33
C ALA A 143 7.05 0.57 12.54
N ILE A 144 7.38 -0.45 13.35
CA ILE A 144 6.45 -1.52 13.72
C ILE A 144 5.22 -0.96 14.44
N LYS A 145 5.37 0.02 15.34
CA LYS A 145 4.22 0.65 16.01
C LYS A 145 3.34 1.43 15.04
N LEU A 146 3.95 2.17 14.11
CA LEU A 146 3.22 2.91 13.08
C LEU A 146 2.41 1.96 12.18
N ALA A 147 3.06 0.93 11.64
CA ALA A 147 2.39 -0.08 10.82
C ALA A 147 1.31 -0.85 11.60
N ARG A 148 1.53 -1.12 12.89
CA ARG A 148 0.52 -1.71 13.76
C ARG A 148 -0.70 -0.80 13.89
N GLN A 149 -0.50 0.50 14.09
CA GLN A 149 -1.61 1.46 14.17
C GLN A 149 -2.41 1.49 12.86
N GLU A 150 -1.74 1.41 11.71
CA GLU A 150 -2.40 1.32 10.41
C GLU A 150 -3.21 0.03 10.27
N LEU A 151 -2.66 -1.13 10.66
CA LEU A 151 -3.41 -2.38 10.73
C LEU A 151 -4.61 -2.29 11.68
N GLU A 152 -4.46 -1.68 12.85
CA GLU A 152 -5.57 -1.48 13.79
C GLU A 152 -6.65 -0.57 13.22
N ASN A 153 -6.28 0.49 12.50
CA ASN A 153 -7.23 1.36 11.80
C ASN A 153 -8.00 0.57 10.74
N PHE A 154 -7.32 -0.23 9.92
CA PHE A 154 -7.96 -1.12 8.97
C PHE A 154 -8.91 -2.10 9.67
N LEU A 155 -8.47 -2.76 10.74
CA LEU A 155 -9.26 -3.73 11.50
C LEU A 155 -10.46 -3.11 12.20
N SER A 156 -10.38 -1.84 12.62
CA SER A 156 -11.46 -1.12 13.30
C SER A 156 -12.72 -0.98 12.43
N THR A 157 -12.55 -0.98 11.11
CA THR A 157 -13.64 -0.95 10.14
C THR A 157 -14.27 -2.32 9.89
N ARG A 158 -13.71 -3.40 10.48
CA ARG A 158 -14.15 -4.78 10.27
C ARG A 158 -14.87 -5.31 11.51
N VAL A 159 -16.08 -5.81 11.31
CA VAL A 159 -16.89 -6.40 12.39
C VAL A 159 -16.29 -7.70 12.93
N SER A 160 -15.50 -8.43 12.12
CA SER A 160 -15.01 -9.75 12.47
C SER A 160 -13.59 -9.71 13.06
N THR A 161 -13.43 -10.26 14.27
CA THR A 161 -12.12 -10.47 14.93
C THR A 161 -11.24 -11.50 14.19
N ARG A 162 -11.78 -12.21 13.19
CA ARG A 162 -11.08 -13.22 12.40
C ARG A 162 -9.96 -12.63 11.55
N TYR A 163 -10.11 -11.40 11.08
CA TYR A 163 -9.06 -10.71 10.32
C TYR A 163 -7.74 -10.67 11.10
N ARG A 164 -7.80 -10.31 12.39
CA ARG A 164 -6.64 -10.30 13.29
C ARG A 164 -6.00 -11.68 13.41
N ALA A 165 -6.80 -12.72 13.56
CA ALA A 165 -6.30 -14.09 13.67
C ALA A 165 -5.64 -14.56 12.36
N ILE A 166 -6.24 -14.25 11.21
CA ILE A 166 -5.70 -14.56 9.89
C ILE A 166 -4.37 -13.83 9.68
N LEU A 167 -4.30 -12.52 9.95
CA LEU A 167 -3.06 -11.74 9.84
C LEU A 167 -1.92 -12.34 10.67
N LYS A 168 -2.19 -12.71 11.93
CA LYS A 168 -1.19 -13.39 12.78
C LYS A 168 -0.72 -14.73 12.21
N MET A 169 -1.64 -15.53 11.66
CA MET A 169 -1.29 -16.81 11.03
C MET A 169 -0.44 -16.60 9.78
N LEU A 170 -0.81 -15.65 8.92
CA LEU A 170 -0.05 -15.31 7.72
C LEU A 170 1.34 -14.76 8.05
N ALA A 171 1.45 -13.93 9.09
CA ALA A 171 2.72 -13.42 9.59
C ALA A 171 3.64 -14.55 10.08
N ALA A 172 3.07 -15.56 10.75
CA ALA A 172 3.76 -16.78 11.15
C ALA A 172 4.02 -17.77 9.99
N GLY A 173 3.69 -17.42 8.75
CA GLY A 173 3.90 -18.25 7.57
C GLY A 173 2.84 -19.33 7.31
N ILE A 174 1.75 -19.35 8.08
CA ILE A 174 0.64 -20.30 7.92
C ILE A 174 -0.28 -19.82 6.80
N LYS A 175 -0.11 -20.38 5.61
CA LYS A 175 -0.84 -19.97 4.39
C LYS A 175 -1.81 -21.02 3.86
N GLU A 176 -1.60 -22.28 4.21
CA GLU A 176 -2.44 -23.38 3.74
C GLU A 176 -3.87 -23.22 4.24
N TRP A 177 -4.83 -23.34 3.33
CA TRP A 177 -6.25 -23.12 3.63
C TRP A 177 -6.75 -23.97 4.80
N GLY A 178 -6.37 -25.25 4.81
CA GLY A 178 -6.73 -26.20 5.86
C GLY A 178 -6.18 -25.81 7.23
N ASP A 179 -4.99 -25.19 7.26
CA ASP A 179 -4.32 -24.76 8.49
C ASP A 179 -4.93 -23.47 9.04
N ILE A 180 -5.23 -22.52 8.15
CA ILE A 180 -5.97 -21.29 8.49
C ILE A 180 -7.34 -21.65 9.10
N LYS A 181 -8.09 -22.55 8.44
CA LYS A 181 -9.40 -23.01 8.91
C LYS A 181 -9.31 -23.72 10.26
N ARG A 182 -8.30 -24.57 10.44
CA ARG A 182 -8.04 -25.28 11.71
C ARG A 182 -7.69 -24.31 12.84
N GLY A 183 -6.83 -23.33 12.59
CA GLY A 183 -6.45 -22.30 13.56
C GLY A 183 -7.64 -21.45 14.02
N LEU A 184 -8.51 -21.03 13.09
CA LEU A 184 -9.73 -20.30 13.44
C LEU A 184 -10.72 -21.17 14.24
N LYS A 185 -10.92 -22.43 13.84
CA LYS A 185 -11.79 -23.38 14.56
C LYS A 185 -11.32 -23.59 16.00
N GLN A 186 -10.01 -23.76 16.21
CA GLN A 186 -9.43 -23.94 17.54
C GLN A 186 -9.65 -22.71 18.44
N ARG A 187 -9.56 -21.51 17.85
CA ARG A 187 -9.73 -20.25 18.60
C ARG A 187 -11.19 -19.95 18.95
N GLU A 188 -12.14 -20.27 18.07
CA GLU A 188 -13.56 -19.95 18.28
C GLU A 188 -14.39 -21.10 18.86
N GLY A 189 -13.85 -22.32 18.92
CA GLY A 189 -14.57 -23.50 19.42
C GLY A 189 -15.76 -23.94 18.55
N ARG A 190 -15.88 -23.41 17.33
CA ARG A 190 -16.99 -23.70 16.40
C ARG A 190 -16.51 -23.86 14.97
N THR A 191 -17.34 -24.47 14.13
CA THR A 191 -17.08 -24.59 12.69
C THR A 191 -17.06 -23.22 12.03
N ILE A 192 -16.12 -23.03 11.10
CA ILE A 192 -15.95 -21.80 10.32
C ILE A 192 -16.29 -22.14 8.87
N SER A 193 -17.15 -21.34 8.24
CA SER A 193 -17.48 -21.52 6.82
C SER A 193 -16.33 -21.05 5.94
N ASP A 194 -16.15 -21.71 4.81
CA ASP A 194 -15.09 -21.36 3.85
C ASP A 194 -15.29 -19.95 3.28
N ARG A 195 -16.55 -19.52 3.12
CA ARG A 195 -16.92 -18.17 2.67
C ARG A 195 -16.29 -17.07 3.54
N VAL A 196 -16.30 -17.23 4.86
CA VAL A 196 -15.77 -16.22 5.78
C VAL A 196 -14.26 -16.03 5.61
N ILE A 197 -13.52 -17.13 5.44
CA ILE A 197 -12.07 -17.09 5.22
C ILE A 197 -11.79 -16.43 3.87
N HIS A 198 -12.56 -16.79 2.84
CA HIS A 198 -12.43 -16.21 1.52
C HIS A 198 -12.69 -14.71 1.54
N GLU A 199 -13.77 -14.25 2.16
CA GLU A 199 -14.08 -12.82 2.30
C GLU A 199 -12.97 -12.05 3.00
N ALA A 200 -12.40 -12.61 4.08
CA ALA A 200 -11.31 -11.97 4.80
C ALA A 200 -10.02 -11.87 3.98
N LEU A 201 -9.59 -12.96 3.34
CA LEU A 201 -8.40 -12.96 2.49
C LEU A 201 -8.57 -12.05 1.27
N THR A 202 -9.75 -12.06 0.64
CA THR A 202 -10.09 -11.19 -0.49
C THR A 202 -10.04 -9.71 -0.10
N ALA A 203 -10.56 -9.35 1.08
CA ALA A 203 -10.44 -7.99 1.58
C ALA A 203 -8.97 -7.61 1.87
N LEU A 204 -8.18 -8.49 2.49
CA LEU A 204 -6.75 -8.22 2.73
C LEU A 204 -5.96 -8.02 1.43
N LYS A 205 -6.26 -8.78 0.37
CA LYS A 205 -5.68 -8.61 -0.97
C LYS A 205 -6.06 -7.28 -1.60
N GLN A 206 -7.35 -6.93 -1.54
CA GLN A 206 -7.84 -5.67 -2.12
C GLN A 206 -7.15 -4.44 -1.53
N HIS A 207 -6.93 -4.46 -0.23
CA HIS A 207 -6.25 -3.38 0.49
C HIS A 207 -4.71 -3.48 0.41
N SER A 208 -4.16 -4.35 -0.45
CA SER A 208 -2.71 -4.54 -0.65
C SER A 208 -1.93 -4.86 0.63
N ILE A 209 -2.60 -5.38 1.66
CA ILE A 209 -1.99 -5.86 2.90
C ILE A 209 -1.29 -7.19 2.66
N ILE A 210 -1.89 -8.04 1.81
CA ILE A 210 -1.33 -9.31 1.37
C ILE A 210 -1.31 -9.42 -0.15
N ASP A 211 -0.36 -10.18 -0.69
CA ASP A 211 -0.28 -10.51 -2.11
C ASP A 211 -1.13 -11.74 -2.47
N GLU A 212 -1.13 -12.13 -3.75
CA GLU A 212 -1.85 -13.29 -4.24
C GLU A 212 -1.41 -14.61 -3.60
N ASN A 213 -0.14 -14.69 -3.18
CA ASN A 213 0.49 -15.83 -2.52
C ASN A 213 0.35 -15.78 -0.99
N LEU A 214 -0.50 -14.90 -0.47
CA LEU A 214 -0.77 -14.69 0.95
C LEU A 214 0.46 -14.27 1.76
N ASN A 215 1.46 -13.64 1.11
CA ASN A 215 2.52 -12.92 1.80
C ASN A 215 2.03 -11.55 2.22
N LEU A 216 2.47 -11.09 3.39
CA LEU A 216 2.35 -9.68 3.75
C LEU A 216 3.27 -8.88 2.82
N THR A 217 2.74 -7.83 2.22
CA THR A 217 3.41 -7.07 1.15
C THR A 217 4.61 -6.28 1.66
N ASP A 218 4.66 -6.01 2.97
CA ASP A 218 5.67 -5.19 3.64
C ASP A 218 6.27 -5.93 4.86
N PRO A 219 7.62 -5.95 5.03
CA PRO A 219 8.27 -6.62 6.15
C PRO A 219 7.92 -6.01 7.53
N ILE A 220 7.78 -4.69 7.63
CA ILE A 220 7.35 -3.99 8.84
C ILE A 220 5.90 -4.33 9.14
N LEU A 221 5.04 -4.39 8.12
CA LEU A 221 3.65 -4.82 8.28
C LEU A 221 3.57 -6.26 8.80
N ARG A 222 4.47 -7.15 8.36
CA ARG A 222 4.58 -8.51 8.91
C ARG A 222 4.93 -8.51 10.39
N MET A 223 5.99 -7.79 10.76
CA MET A 223 6.40 -7.68 12.16
C MET A 223 5.30 -7.04 13.02
N ALA A 224 4.59 -6.04 12.49
CA ALA A 224 3.43 -5.44 13.15
C ALA A 224 2.30 -6.46 13.36
N ALA A 225 1.98 -7.27 12.35
CA ALA A 225 0.94 -8.29 12.43
C ALA A 225 1.21 -9.35 13.50
N GLU A 226 2.47 -9.71 13.75
CA GLU A 226 2.88 -10.61 14.84
C GLU A 226 2.52 -10.05 16.23
N THR A 227 2.51 -8.73 16.37
CA THR A 227 2.28 -8.00 17.64
C THR A 227 0.83 -7.58 17.88
N LEU A 228 -0.10 -7.95 16.98
CA LEU A 228 -1.54 -7.67 17.11
C LEU A 228 -2.20 -8.38 18.31
#